data_AF-A0A401I516-F1
#
_entry.id   AF-A0A401I516-F1
#
_cell.length_a   1.000
_cell.length_b   1.000
_cell.length_c   1.000
_cell.angle_alpha   90.00
_cell.angle_beta   90.00
_cell.angle_gamma   90.00
#
_symmetry.space_group_name_H-M   'P 1'
#
loop_
_entity.id
_entity.type
_entity.pdbx_description
1 polymer ?
#
loop_
_entity_poly.entity_id
_entity_poly.type
_entity_poly.pdbx_seq_one_letter_code
_entity_poly.pdbx_strand_id
1 'polypeptide(L)'
;MRLRFLPFHLPDDPEASAYVMERLGAIGSSTAELVAAEEDPQRMLLTVSRCDLLVGMRLHALIYAANQSVPLLGLSYDPKIDQFLGRLGLRAIGTTESLDPDGFAAEAACLLDDGAAWRASKAEAIAALQQQALQPAQQIIRLIRQI
;
A
#
# COMPACT_ATOMS: atom_id res chain seq x y z
N MET A 1 -0.45 -19.27 3.43
CA MET A 1 -0.56 -17.82 3.17
C MET A 1 -1.33 -17.18 4.31
N ARG A 2 -0.83 -16.07 4.85
CA ARG A 2 -1.50 -15.31 5.92
C ARG A 2 -1.97 -13.97 5.35
N LEU A 3 -3.26 -13.70 5.46
CA LEU A 3 -3.90 -12.46 5.02
C LEU A 3 -4.13 -11.57 6.24
N ARG A 4 -3.66 -10.33 6.17
CA ARG A 4 -3.81 -9.34 7.24
C ARG A 4 -4.59 -8.15 6.68
N PHE A 5 -5.79 -7.95 7.19
CA PHE A 5 -6.62 -6.80 6.84
C PHE A 5 -6.21 -5.61 7.71
N LEU A 6 -5.76 -4.53 7.08
CA LEU A 6 -5.26 -3.33 7.73
C LEU A 6 -6.29 -2.20 7.58
N PRO A 7 -6.98 -1.77 8.65
CA PRO A 7 -7.95 -0.70 8.56
C PRO A 7 -7.24 0.67 8.51
N PHE A 8 -7.47 1.45 7.46
CA PHE A 8 -6.94 2.81 7.29
C PHE A 8 -8.02 3.89 7.44
N HIS A 9 -9.30 3.51 7.46
CA HIS A 9 -10.44 4.38 7.61
C HIS A 9 -11.52 3.72 8.45
N LEU A 10 -11.81 4.31 9.60
CA LEU A 10 -12.86 3.86 10.51
C LEU A 10 -14.16 4.64 10.28
N PRO A 11 -15.34 4.01 10.48
CA PRO A 11 -15.55 2.61 10.88
C PRO A 11 -15.62 1.62 9.70
N ASP A 12 -15.58 2.09 8.46
CA ASP A 12 -15.96 1.29 7.28
C ASP A 12 -14.99 0.13 6.95
N ASP A 13 -13.68 0.33 7.10
CA ASP A 13 -12.69 -0.69 6.69
C ASP A 13 -12.81 -2.00 7.51
N PRO A 14 -13.02 -1.98 8.85
CA PRO A 14 -13.32 -3.18 9.64
C PRO A 14 -14.56 -3.95 9.16
N GLU A 15 -15.65 -3.26 8.83
CA GLU A 15 -16.90 -3.90 8.37
C GLU A 15 -16.69 -4.60 7.03
N ALA A 16 -16.06 -3.91 6.08
CA ALA A 16 -15.69 -4.48 4.79
C ALA A 16 -14.72 -5.67 4.95
N SER A 17 -13.78 -5.58 5.89
CA SER A 17 -12.83 -6.67 6.17
C SER A 17 -13.55 -7.91 6.70
N ALA A 18 -14.48 -7.75 7.64
CA ALA A 18 -15.28 -8.86 8.17
C ALA A 18 -16.09 -9.55 7.06
N TYR A 19 -16.73 -8.77 6.18
CA TYR A 19 -17.47 -9.27 5.02
C TYR A 19 -16.62 -10.14 4.08
N VAL A 20 -15.38 -9.73 3.81
CA VAL A 20 -14.46 -10.48 2.94
C VAL A 20 -13.92 -11.72 3.66
N MET A 21 -13.54 -11.59 4.93
CA MET A 21 -13.00 -12.69 5.73
C MET A 21 -13.99 -13.86 5.86
N GLU A 22 -15.28 -13.56 6.04
CA GLU A 22 -16.35 -14.57 6.07
C GLU A 22 -16.38 -15.40 4.78
N ARG A 23 -16.22 -14.75 3.61
CA ARG A 23 -16.20 -15.41 2.30
C ARG A 23 -14.92 -16.20 2.05
N LEU A 24 -13.78 -15.69 2.51
CA LEU A 24 -12.49 -16.38 2.39
C LEU A 24 -12.46 -17.66 3.24
N GLY A 25 -13.06 -17.63 4.43
CA GLY A 25 -13.14 -18.80 5.32
C GLY A 25 -13.88 -19.99 4.70
N ALA A 26 -14.75 -19.74 3.71
CA ALA A 26 -15.48 -20.79 2.99
C ALA A 26 -14.65 -21.43 1.84
N ILE A 27 -13.51 -20.85 1.44
CA ILE A 27 -12.85 -21.15 0.16
C ILE A 27 -11.44 -21.77 0.34
N GLY A 28 -10.90 -21.88 1.55
CA GLY A 28 -9.63 -22.61 1.73
C GLY A 28 -8.98 -22.56 3.12
N SER A 29 -7.71 -23.00 3.18
CA SER A 29 -6.91 -23.11 4.41
C SER A 29 -6.10 -21.85 4.77
N SER A 30 -6.39 -20.72 4.14
CA SER A 30 -5.69 -19.45 4.42
C SER A 30 -6.11 -18.88 5.77
N THR A 31 -5.15 -18.36 6.53
CA THR A 31 -5.45 -17.64 7.79
C THR A 31 -5.67 -16.17 7.49
N ALA A 32 -6.87 -15.67 7.73
CA ALA A 32 -7.20 -14.26 7.62
C ALA A 32 -7.37 -13.65 9.02
N GLU A 33 -6.76 -12.49 9.26
CA GLU A 33 -6.93 -11.74 10.49
C GLU A 33 -7.20 -10.27 10.21
N LEU A 34 -8.08 -9.68 11.00
CA LEU A 34 -8.24 -8.23 11.08
C LEU A 34 -7.24 -7.68 12.10
N VAL A 35 -6.36 -6.79 11.65
CA VAL A 35 -5.47 -6.08 12.58
C VAL A 35 -6.29 -5.04 13.32
N ALA A 36 -6.05 -4.91 14.63
CA ALA A 36 -6.67 -3.89 15.45
C ALA A 36 -6.43 -2.51 14.81
N ALA A 37 -7.45 -1.65 14.88
CA ALA A 37 -7.30 -0.30 14.35
C ALA A 37 -6.18 0.42 15.10
N GLU A 38 -5.28 1.02 14.34
CA GLU A 38 -4.09 1.68 14.86
C GLU A 38 -4.13 3.14 14.44
N GLU A 39 -4.31 4.01 15.43
CA GLU A 39 -4.39 5.46 15.23
C GLU A 39 -3.00 6.09 15.12
N ASP A 40 -1.95 5.43 15.62
CA ASP A 40 -0.57 5.91 15.50
C ASP A 40 0.02 5.53 14.12
N PRO A 41 0.33 6.52 13.26
CA PRO A 41 0.96 6.29 11.97
C PRO A 41 2.26 5.46 12.04
N GLN A 42 3.06 5.63 13.09
CA GLN A 42 4.33 4.91 13.24
C GLN A 42 4.10 3.42 13.49
N ARG A 43 3.07 3.09 14.26
CA ARG A 43 2.69 1.71 14.55
C ARG A 43 2.06 1.05 13.33
N MET A 44 1.28 1.81 12.55
CA MET A 44 0.76 1.33 11.28
C MET A 44 1.89 1.09 10.26
N LEU A 45 2.87 1.99 10.15
CA LEU A 45 4.08 1.78 9.34
C LEU A 45 4.83 0.50 9.75
N LEU A 46 5.00 0.27 11.06
CA LEU A 46 5.64 -0.93 11.59
C LEU A 46 4.83 -2.21 11.32
N THR A 47 3.51 -2.08 11.20
CA THR A 47 2.61 -3.18 10.81
C THR A 47 2.77 -3.50 9.33
N VAL A 48 2.79 -2.47 8.48
CA VAL A 48 2.97 -2.59 7.03
C VAL A 48 4.35 -3.15 6.70
N SER A 49 5.42 -2.76 7.42
CA SER A 49 6.79 -3.25 7.16
C SER A 49 6.98 -4.75 7.37
N ARG A 50 6.01 -5.42 8.00
CA ARG A 50 5.99 -6.88 8.21
C ARG A 50 5.19 -7.63 7.14
N CYS A 51 4.71 -6.94 6.11
CA CYS A 51 4.02 -7.54 4.98
C CYS A 51 5.01 -7.84 3.86
N ASP A 52 4.84 -8.99 3.21
CA ASP A 52 5.61 -9.35 2.02
C ASP A 52 5.08 -8.66 0.75
N LEU A 53 3.78 -8.35 0.75
CA LEU A 53 3.05 -7.65 -0.30
C LEU A 53 1.90 -6.86 0.35
N LEU A 54 1.66 -5.63 -0.11
CA LEU A 54 0.48 -4.85 0.25
C LEU A 54 -0.43 -4.64 -0.97
N VAL A 55 -1.71 -4.96 -0.82
CA VAL A 55 -2.73 -4.69 -1.84
C VAL A 55 -3.69 -3.64 -1.27
N GLY A 56 -3.95 -2.57 -2.00
CA GLY A 56 -4.85 -1.54 -1.49
C GLY A 56 -5.35 -0.53 -2.51
N MET A 57 -6.50 0.07 -2.18
CA MET A 57 -7.01 1.26 -2.87
C MET A 57 -6.73 2.54 -2.08
N ARG A 58 -6.51 2.46 -0.75
CA ARG A 58 -6.28 3.63 0.11
C ARG A 58 -4.89 4.21 -0.15
N LEU A 59 -4.80 5.50 -0.48
CA LEU A 59 -3.53 6.19 -0.76
C LEU A 59 -2.51 6.04 0.40
N HIS A 60 -2.95 6.18 1.65
CA HIS A 60 -2.04 6.05 2.81
C HIS A 60 -1.44 4.64 2.92
N ALA A 61 -2.21 3.60 2.61
CA ALA A 61 -1.69 2.23 2.62
C ALA A 61 -0.56 2.06 1.58
N LEU A 62 -0.74 2.60 0.37
CA LEU A 62 0.25 2.55 -0.70
C LEU A 62 1.49 3.40 -0.39
N ILE A 63 1.31 4.58 0.21
CA ILE A 63 2.42 5.44 0.68
C ILE A 63 3.23 4.71 1.75
N TYR A 64 2.56 4.06 2.71
CA TYR A 64 3.24 3.36 3.80
C TYR A 64 4.01 2.13 3.28
N ALA A 65 3.42 1.38 2.34
CA ALA A 65 4.11 0.27 1.69
C ALA A 65 5.37 0.74 0.97
N ALA A 66 5.26 1.78 0.14
CA ALA A 66 6.41 2.35 -0.56
C ALA A 66 7.48 2.86 0.42
N ASN A 67 7.07 3.54 1.49
CA ASN A 67 8.00 4.05 2.51
C ASN A 67 8.78 2.93 3.21
N GLN A 68 8.12 1.80 3.45
CA GLN A 68 8.71 0.60 4.05
C GLN A 68 9.38 -0.33 3.03
N SER A 69 9.46 0.06 1.75
CA SER A 69 9.97 -0.78 0.65
C SER A 69 9.26 -2.14 0.54
N VAL A 70 7.96 -2.17 0.85
CA VAL A 70 7.09 -3.33 0.70
C VAL A 70 6.51 -3.32 -0.72
N PRO A 71 6.64 -4.41 -1.50
CA PRO A 71 5.95 -4.56 -2.78
C PRO A 71 4.47 -4.23 -2.66
N LEU A 72 3.91 -3.56 -3.66
CA LEU A 72 2.52 -3.10 -3.60
C LEU A 72 1.76 -3.21 -4.91
N LEU A 73 0.46 -3.52 -4.79
CA LEU A 73 -0.52 -3.47 -5.85
C LEU A 73 -1.60 -2.45 -5.51
N GLY A 74 -1.80 -1.49 -6.41
CA GLY A 74 -2.80 -0.44 -6.26
C GLY A 74 -4.06 -0.72 -7.06
N LEU A 75 -5.23 -0.52 -6.45
CA LEU A 75 -6.52 -0.46 -7.16
C LEU A 75 -6.92 1.00 -7.34
N SER A 76 -7.18 1.40 -8.59
CA SER A 76 -7.60 2.77 -8.88
C SER A 76 -9.08 2.98 -8.59
N TYR A 77 -9.38 4.02 -7.82
CA TYR A 77 -10.74 4.51 -7.57
C TYR A 77 -10.79 6.04 -7.60
N ASP A 78 -9.63 6.70 -7.59
CA ASP A 78 -9.43 8.13 -7.49
C ASP A 78 -8.12 8.47 -8.22
N PRO A 79 -8.07 9.55 -9.02
CA PRO A 79 -6.89 9.95 -9.79
C PRO A 79 -5.59 10.07 -8.96
N LYS A 80 -5.69 10.33 -7.65
CA LYS A 80 -4.52 10.39 -6.76
C LYS A 80 -3.79 9.05 -6.64
N ILE A 81 -4.50 7.93 -6.80
CA ILE A 81 -3.91 6.59 -6.75
C ILE A 81 -3.06 6.37 -7.99
N ASP A 82 -3.61 6.66 -9.16
CA ASP A 82 -2.87 6.56 -10.43
C ASP A 82 -1.66 7.49 -10.45
N GLN A 83 -1.81 8.71 -9.95
CA GLN A 83 -0.70 9.66 -9.83
C GLN A 83 0.40 9.11 -8.92
N PHE A 84 0.04 8.53 -7.77
CA PHE A 84 1.01 7.95 -6.85
C PHE A 84 1.75 6.75 -7.46
N LEU A 85 1.00 5.80 -8.04
CA LEU A 85 1.58 4.63 -8.70
C LEU A 85 2.47 5.04 -9.87
N GLY A 86 2.07 6.03 -10.66
CA GLY A 86 2.86 6.57 -11.77
C GLY A 86 4.20 7.13 -11.33
N ARG A 87 4.29 7.75 -10.14
CA ARG A 87 5.57 8.23 -9.57
C ARG A 87 6.51 7.09 -9.17
N LEU A 88 5.98 5.88 -8.96
CA LEU A 88 6.76 4.65 -8.76
C LEU A 88 7.00 3.88 -10.06
N GLY A 89 6.56 4.41 -11.21
CA GLY A 89 6.58 3.69 -12.49
C GLY A 89 5.71 2.42 -12.45
N LEU A 90 4.58 2.49 -11.73
CA LEU A 90 3.59 1.42 -11.62
C LEU A 90 2.26 1.87 -12.26
N ARG A 91 1.39 0.90 -12.55
CA ARG A 91 0.00 1.12 -12.95
C ARG A 91 -0.91 0.40 -11.96
N ALA A 92 -2.15 0.87 -11.84
CA ALA A 92 -3.14 0.14 -11.07
C ALA A 92 -3.39 -1.24 -11.70
N ILE A 93 -3.54 -2.26 -10.86
CA ILE A 93 -3.82 -3.64 -11.30
C ILE A 93 -5.28 -3.80 -11.76
N GLY A 94 -6.13 -2.84 -11.40
CA GLY A 94 -7.53 -2.76 -11.78
C GLY A 94 -8.19 -1.56 -11.11
N THR A 95 -9.51 -1.48 -11.22
CA THR A 95 -10.36 -0.49 -10.56
C THR A 95 -11.32 -1.15 -9.57
N THR A 96 -12.07 -0.35 -8.82
CA THR A 96 -13.17 -0.85 -7.98
C THR A 96 -14.32 -1.46 -8.78
N GLU A 97 -14.39 -1.18 -10.09
CA GLU A 97 -15.45 -1.68 -10.99
C GLU A 97 -15.00 -2.90 -11.80
N SER A 98 -13.71 -3.03 -12.07
CA SER A 98 -13.15 -4.07 -12.93
C SER A 98 -11.76 -4.47 -12.47
N LEU A 99 -11.60 -5.76 -12.15
CA LEU A 99 -10.35 -6.38 -11.78
C LEU A 99 -10.28 -7.76 -12.46
N ASP A 100 -9.22 -8.00 -13.22
CA ASP A 100 -8.92 -9.33 -13.77
C ASP A 100 -8.34 -10.22 -12.66
N PRO A 101 -9.06 -11.27 -12.21
CA PRO A 101 -8.60 -12.11 -11.11
C PRO A 101 -7.32 -12.88 -11.45
N ASP A 102 -7.18 -13.35 -12.68
CA ASP A 102 -6.04 -14.16 -13.10
C ASP A 102 -4.78 -13.30 -13.23
N GLY A 103 -4.91 -12.13 -13.85
CA GLY A 103 -3.84 -11.13 -13.90
C GLY A 103 -3.42 -10.64 -12.52
N PHE A 104 -4.38 -10.39 -11.63
CA PHE A 104 -4.11 -10.01 -10.24
C PHE A 104 -3.31 -11.10 -9.51
N ALA A 105 -3.76 -12.36 -9.60
CA ALA A 105 -3.09 -13.47 -8.93
C ALA A 105 -1.67 -13.70 -9.46
N ALA A 106 -1.48 -13.61 -10.78
CA ALA A 106 -0.17 -13.75 -11.41
C ALA A 106 0.81 -12.66 -10.96
N GLU A 107 0.39 -11.40 -10.96
CA GLU A 107 1.23 -10.29 -10.52
C GLU A 107 1.54 -10.38 -9.02
N ALA A 108 0.54 -10.72 -8.19
CA ALA A 108 0.75 -10.91 -6.76
C ALA A 108 1.75 -12.04 -6.47
N ALA A 109 1.66 -13.17 -7.18
CA ALA A 109 2.61 -14.27 -7.05
C ALA A 109 4.03 -13.84 -7.46
N CYS A 110 4.17 -13.14 -8.59
CA CYS A 110 5.45 -12.61 -9.06
C CYS A 110 6.13 -11.70 -8.01
N LEU A 111 5.36 -10.79 -7.39
CA LEU A 111 5.87 -9.90 -6.36
C LEU A 111 6.25 -10.62 -5.05
N LEU A 112 5.53 -11.69 -4.72
CA LEU A 112 5.85 -12.52 -3.54
C LEU A 112 7.10 -13.38 -3.78
N ASP A 113 7.26 -13.91 -5.00
CA ASP A 113 8.40 -14.75 -5.37
C ASP A 113 9.70 -13.94 -5.55
N ASP A 114 9.61 -12.72 -6.11
CA ASP A 114 10.77 -11.85 -6.36
C ASP A 114 10.62 -10.42 -5.80
N GLY A 115 10.22 -10.33 -4.54
CA GLY A 115 10.13 -9.05 -3.85
C GLY A 115 11.48 -8.32 -3.73
N ALA A 116 12.61 -9.04 -3.81
CA ALA A 116 13.93 -8.45 -3.76
C ALA A 116 14.26 -7.67 -5.05
N ALA A 117 13.97 -8.23 -6.22
CA ALA A 117 14.13 -7.50 -7.47
C ALA A 117 13.18 -6.30 -7.54
N TRP A 118 11.95 -6.43 -7.06
CA TRP A 118 11.03 -5.30 -6.99
C TRP A 118 11.63 -4.16 -6.16
N ARG A 119 12.11 -4.46 -4.93
CA ARG A 119 12.76 -3.47 -4.05
C ARG A 119 13.95 -2.79 -4.72
N ALA A 120 14.82 -3.56 -5.37
CA ALA A 120 15.96 -3.01 -6.09
C ALA A 120 15.52 -2.07 -7.22
N SER A 121 14.52 -2.47 -8.01
CA SER A 121 14.02 -1.66 -9.13
C SER A 121 13.31 -0.36 -8.68
N LYS A 122 12.70 -0.35 -7.49
CA LYS A 122 11.92 0.79 -6.97
C LYS A 122 12.68 1.68 -5.99
N ALA A 123 13.87 1.27 -5.55
CA ALA A 123 14.66 1.99 -4.55
C ALA A 123 14.89 3.47 -4.90
N GLU A 124 15.28 3.76 -6.15
CA GLU A 124 15.54 5.14 -6.60
C GLU A 124 14.27 5.99 -6.61
N ALA A 125 13.16 5.46 -7.14
CA ALA A 125 11.89 6.15 -7.17
C ALA A 125 11.37 6.45 -5.75
N ILE A 126 11.46 5.48 -4.84
CA ILE A 126 11.08 5.63 -3.44
C ILE A 126 11.96 6.68 -2.75
N ALA A 127 13.28 6.64 -2.94
CA ALA A 127 14.20 7.62 -2.36
C ALA A 127 13.91 9.04 -2.87
N ALA A 128 13.63 9.20 -4.16
CA ALA A 128 13.23 10.48 -4.73
C ALA A 128 11.93 11.02 -4.11
N LEU A 129 10.93 10.16 -3.91
CA LEU A 129 9.68 10.53 -3.23
C LEU A 129 9.92 11.01 -1.79
N GLN A 130 10.76 10.32 -1.03
CA GLN A 130 11.12 10.69 0.33
C GLN A 130 11.84 12.05 0.39
N GLN A 131 12.77 12.29 -0.54
CA GLN A 131 13.46 13.58 -0.63
C GLN A 131 12.51 14.72 -1.01
N GLN A 132 11.59 14.48 -1.96
CA GLN A 132 10.60 15.45 -2.39
C GLN A 132 9.63 15.83 -1.27
N ALA A 133 9.28 14.90 -0.39
CA ALA A 133 8.41 15.17 0.76
C ALA A 133 9.00 16.20 1.74
N LEU A 134 10.34 16.33 1.81
CA LEU A 134 11.03 17.28 2.68
C LEU A 134 11.19 18.68 2.06
N GLN A 135 11.09 18.80 0.72
CA GLN A 135 11.35 20.05 0.02
C GLN A 135 10.46 21.22 0.48
N PRO A 136 9.13 21.06 0.63
CA PRO A 136 8.27 22.18 1.02
C PRO A 136 8.64 22.75 2.39
N ALA A 137 8.90 21.87 3.38
CA ALA A 137 9.32 22.29 4.71
C ALA A 137 10.67 23.03 4.67
N GLN A 138 11.62 22.52 3.89
CA GLN A 138 12.92 23.17 3.72
C GLN A 138 12.80 24.55 3.07
N GLN A 139 11.93 24.71 2.07
CA GLN A 139 11.68 26.00 1.42
C GLN A 139 11.10 27.03 2.39
N ILE A 140 10.11 26.62 3.20
CA ILE A 140 9.51 27.48 4.23
C ILE A 140 10.57 27.94 5.24
N ILE A 141 11.40 27.03 5.75
CA ILE A 141 12.46 27.36 6.71
C ILE A 141 13.46 28.37 6.11
N ARG A 142 13.82 28.22 4.82
CA ARG A 142 14.73 29.15 4.14
C ARG A 142 14.13 30.55 4.04
N LEU A 143 12.84 30.67 3.71
CA LEU A 143 12.14 31.96 3.61
C LEU A 143 12.06 32.67 4.96
N ILE A 144 11.73 31.94 6.03
CA ILE A 144 11.62 32.53 7.38
C ILE A 144 12.98 33.08 7.87
N ARG A 145 14.10 32.44 7.52
CA ARG A 145 15.45 32.89 7.92
C ARG A 145 15.95 34.15 7.19
N GLN A 146 15.24 34.62 6.16
CA GLN A 146 15.60 35.80 5.38
C GLN A 146 14.80 37.05 5.77
N ILE A 147 13.88 36.92 6.72
CA ILE A 147 13.08 37.99 7.33
C ILE A 147 13.70 38.32 8.69
#